data_AF-A0A9X9F0Z7-F1
#
_entry.id   AF-A0A9X9F0Z7-F1
#
_cell.length_a   1.000
_cell.length_b   1.000
_cell.length_c   1.000
_cell.angle_alpha   90.00
_cell.angle_beta   90.00
_cell.angle_gamma   90.00
#
_symmetry.space_group_name_H-M   'P 1'
#
loop_
_entity.id
_entity.type
_entity.pdbx_description
1 polymer ?
#
loop_
_entity_poly.entity_id
_entity_poly.type
_entity_poly.pdbx_seq_one_letter_code
_entity_poly.pdbx_strand_id
1 'polypeptide(L)'
;VPTWMELMNCVFMDRSDRRQSLQAIKDGIELLKNGHSIVIFPEGTRSKGGEVGEFKAGSFHLAVKSGVAILPVTLDGTYKMFEANGNRMKPAHATVTISKPITPEDYANMDIKELT
;
A
#
# COMPACT_ATOMS: atom_id res chain seq x y z
N VAL A 1 9.13 -16.34 8.25
CA VAL A 1 9.13 -15.27 7.21
C VAL A 1 10.58 -14.91 6.89
N PRO A 2 10.92 -14.38 5.70
CA PRO A 2 12.30 -13.98 5.41
C PRO A 2 12.82 -12.93 6.41
N THR A 3 14.09 -13.04 6.84
CA THR A 3 14.69 -12.17 7.87
C THR A 3 14.61 -10.67 7.54
N TRP A 4 14.75 -10.31 6.26
CA TRP A 4 14.64 -8.90 5.86
C TRP A 4 13.27 -8.29 6.16
N MET A 5 12.20 -9.10 6.10
CA MET A 5 10.85 -8.62 6.40
C MET A 5 10.68 -8.32 7.89
N GLU A 6 11.33 -9.11 8.75
CA GLU A 6 11.36 -8.87 10.20
C GLU A 6 12.13 -7.58 10.52
N LEU A 7 13.30 -7.39 9.89
CA LEU A 7 14.12 -6.17 10.05
C LEU A 7 13.42 -4.90 9.54
N MET A 8 12.52 -5.03 8.56
CA MET A 8 11.74 -3.93 8.00
C MET A 8 10.42 -3.68 8.75
N ASN A 9 10.13 -4.39 9.85
CA ASN A 9 8.87 -4.34 10.59
C ASN A 9 7.64 -4.57 9.69
N CYS A 10 7.73 -5.51 8.75
CA CYS A 10 6.59 -5.84 7.89
C CYS A 10 5.42 -6.40 8.72
N VAL A 11 4.23 -5.88 8.45
CA VAL A 11 2.98 -6.38 9.04
C VAL A 11 2.46 -7.55 8.19
N PHE A 12 2.28 -8.71 8.80
CA PHE A 12 1.73 -9.89 8.14
C PHE A 12 0.22 -9.95 8.34
N MET A 13 -0.51 -10.12 7.25
CA MET A 13 -1.98 -10.12 7.25
C MET A 13 -2.53 -11.38 6.59
N ASP A 14 -3.29 -12.16 7.35
CA ASP A 14 -4.15 -13.21 6.80
C ASP A 14 -5.52 -12.61 6.44
N ARG A 15 -5.80 -12.52 5.14
CA ARG A 15 -7.06 -11.96 4.62
C ARG A 15 -8.25 -12.91 4.73
N SER A 16 -8.01 -14.19 5.00
CA SER A 16 -9.08 -15.19 5.18
C SER A 16 -9.63 -15.18 6.61
N ASP A 17 -8.82 -14.76 7.59
CA ASP A 17 -9.20 -14.60 8.98
C ASP A 17 -9.43 -13.12 9.32
N ARG A 18 -10.71 -12.75 9.50
CA ARG A 18 -11.11 -11.38 9.84
C ARG A 18 -10.49 -10.88 11.14
N ARG A 19 -10.29 -11.74 12.15
CA ARG A 19 -9.70 -11.32 13.44
C ARG A 19 -8.22 -11.01 13.27
N GLN A 20 -7.49 -11.86 12.55
CA GLN A 20 -6.08 -11.63 12.26
C GLN A 20 -5.88 -10.40 11.37
N SER A 21 -6.73 -10.20 10.37
CA SER A 21 -6.73 -8.98 9.54
C SER A 21 -6.89 -7.71 10.38
N LEU A 22 -7.81 -7.71 11.36
CA LEU A 22 -7.98 -6.58 12.27
C LEU A 22 -6.78 -6.38 13.20
N GLN A 23 -6.14 -7.45 13.65
CA GLN A 23 -4.94 -7.36 14.48
C GLN A 23 -3.78 -6.74 13.68
N ALA A 24 -3.55 -7.19 12.45
CA ALA A 24 -2.54 -6.62 11.56
C ALA A 24 -2.74 -5.11 11.35
N ILE A 25 -3.99 -4.65 11.21
CA ILE A 25 -4.30 -3.21 11.11
C ILE A 25 -3.88 -2.47 12.38
N LYS A 26 -4.16 -3.03 13.57
CA LYS A 26 -3.75 -2.42 14.84
C LYS A 26 -2.24 -2.35 14.97
N ASP A 27 -1.53 -3.43 14.62
CA ASP A 27 -0.08 -3.47 14.68
C ASP A 27 0.54 -2.43 13.73
N GLY A 28 -0.04 -2.26 12.53
CA GLY A 28 0.34 -1.20 11.60
C GLY A 28 0.13 0.21 12.18
N ILE A 29 -0.98 0.46 12.88
CA ILE A 29 -1.23 1.75 13.55
C ILE A 29 -0.16 2.04 14.61
N GLU A 30 0.20 1.05 15.41
CA GLU A 30 1.22 1.24 16.45
C GLU A 30 2.61 1.47 15.85
N LEU A 31 2.97 0.79 14.75
CA LEU A 31 4.21 1.07 14.03
C LEU A 31 4.27 2.51 13.50
N LEU A 32 3.17 3.00 12.91
CA LEU A 32 3.06 4.37 12.41
C LEU A 32 3.22 5.39 13.55
N LYS A 33 2.57 5.16 14.70
CA LYS A 33 2.72 6.02 15.89
C LYS A 33 4.15 6.04 16.44
N ASN A 34 4.88 4.93 16.30
CA ASN A 34 6.29 4.82 16.68
C ASN A 34 7.24 5.45 15.66
N GLY A 35 6.73 6.15 14.64
CA GLY A 35 7.54 6.87 13.66
C GLY A 35 8.00 6.04 12.47
N HIS A 36 7.50 4.82 12.29
CA HIS A 36 7.79 4.02 11.11
C HIS A 36 6.93 4.47 9.92
N SER A 37 7.45 4.29 8.70
CA SER A 37 6.66 4.42 7.48
C SER A 37 6.17 3.05 7.02
N ILE A 38 4.94 2.98 6.50
CA ILE A 38 4.36 1.76 5.94
C ILE A 38 4.06 1.98 4.46
N VAL A 39 4.49 1.04 3.62
CA VAL A 39 4.14 0.99 2.19
C VAL A 39 2.96 0.05 2.01
N ILE A 40 1.91 0.53 1.33
CA ILE A 40 0.70 -0.23 1.07
C ILE A 40 0.39 -0.20 -0.44
N PHE A 41 0.01 -1.35 -0.99
CA PHE A 41 -0.56 -1.46 -2.32
C PHE A 41 -2.07 -1.67 -2.20
N PRO A 42 -2.88 -0.61 -2.36
CA PRO A 42 -4.30 -0.64 -2.00
C PRO A 42 -5.13 -1.59 -2.88
N GLU A 43 -4.70 -1.88 -4.10
CA GLU A 43 -5.29 -2.91 -4.99
C GLU A 43 -5.19 -4.32 -4.37
N GLY A 44 -4.12 -4.55 -3.60
CA GLY A 44 -3.85 -5.81 -2.92
C GLY A 44 -3.45 -6.97 -3.84
N THR A 45 -3.20 -6.71 -5.13
CA THR A 45 -2.62 -7.61 -6.13
C THR A 45 -1.77 -6.79 -7.11
N ARG A 46 -0.87 -7.44 -7.85
CA ARG A 46 -0.10 -6.79 -8.91
C ARG A 46 -0.97 -6.54 -10.14
N SER A 47 -0.84 -5.36 -10.74
CA SER A 47 -1.40 -5.06 -12.06
C SER A 47 -0.66 -5.84 -13.16
N LYS A 48 -1.40 -6.30 -14.17
CA LYS A 48 -0.88 -7.00 -15.36
C LYS A 48 -0.72 -6.07 -16.56
N GLY A 49 -0.79 -4.76 -16.34
CA GLY A 49 -0.89 -3.73 -17.36
C GLY A 49 -2.33 -3.28 -17.56
N GLY A 50 -2.51 -2.08 -18.13
CA GLY A 50 -3.80 -1.40 -18.25
C GLY A 50 -3.99 -0.36 -17.16
N GLU A 51 -5.26 -0.07 -16.83
CA GLU A 51 -5.61 0.91 -15.80
C GLU A 51 -5.33 0.39 -14.39
N VAL A 52 -5.21 1.33 -13.45
CA VAL A 52 -5.04 1.04 -12.02
C VAL A 52 -6.31 0.34 -11.51
N GLY A 53 -6.12 -0.74 -10.76
CA GLY A 53 -7.24 -1.49 -10.19
C GLY A 53 -7.96 -0.73 -9.07
N GLU A 54 -9.13 -1.22 -8.66
CA GLU A 54 -9.88 -0.65 -7.55
C GLU A 54 -9.08 -0.69 -6.24
N PHE A 55 -9.05 0.44 -5.53
CA PHE A 55 -8.39 0.54 -4.25
C PHE A 55 -9.28 0.04 -3.12
N LYS A 56 -8.71 -0.81 -2.26
CA LYS A 56 -9.42 -1.34 -1.09
C LYS A 56 -9.35 -0.35 0.05
N ALA A 57 -10.53 0.04 0.56
CA ALA A 57 -10.74 0.94 1.69
C ALA A 57 -9.93 0.59 2.96
N GLY A 58 -9.62 -0.70 3.19
CA GLY A 58 -8.84 -1.18 4.34
C GLY A 58 -7.50 -0.47 4.51
N SER A 59 -6.86 -0.10 3.40
CA SER A 59 -5.57 0.60 3.38
C SER A 59 -5.67 2.01 3.95
N PHE A 60 -6.77 2.70 3.68
CA PHE A 60 -6.99 4.09 4.11
C PHE A 60 -7.42 4.18 5.58
N HIS A 61 -8.08 3.15 6.11
CA HIS A 61 -8.37 3.07 7.54
C HIS A 61 -7.12 3.15 8.42
N LEU A 62 -5.96 2.66 7.95
CA LEU A 62 -4.70 2.80 8.65
C LEU A 62 -4.32 4.28 8.81
N ALA A 63 -4.25 5.00 7.69
CA ALA A 63 -3.88 6.43 7.67
C ALA A 63 -4.85 7.30 8.47
N VAL A 64 -6.16 7.08 8.31
CA VAL A 64 -7.19 7.83 9.05
C VAL A 64 -7.10 7.58 10.56
N LYS A 65 -6.88 6.33 10.99
CA LYS A 65 -6.79 6.00 12.42
C LYS A 65 -5.45 6.38 13.06
N SER A 66 -4.37 6.43 12.29
CA SER A 66 -3.05 6.84 12.78
C SER A 66 -2.82 8.35 12.69
N GLY A 67 -3.61 9.08 11.89
CA GLY A 67 -3.47 10.53 11.72
C GLY A 67 -2.15 10.91 11.02
N VAL A 68 -1.70 10.10 10.06
CA VAL A 68 -0.43 10.33 9.33
C VAL A 68 -0.70 10.72 7.89
N ALA A 69 0.19 11.51 7.31
CA ALA A 69 0.10 11.85 5.90
C ALA A 69 0.24 10.62 4.99
N ILE A 70 -0.53 10.59 3.90
CA ILE A 70 -0.42 9.61 2.82
C ILE A 70 0.51 10.19 1.76
N LEU A 71 1.52 9.45 1.33
CA LEU A 71 2.38 9.84 0.22
C LEU A 71 2.06 9.00 -1.02
N PRO A 72 1.34 9.54 -2.02
CA PRO A 72 1.03 8.78 -3.23
C PRO A 72 2.29 8.57 -4.07
N VAL A 73 2.52 7.32 -4.47
CA VAL A 73 3.62 6.93 -5.36
C VAL A 73 3.07 6.15 -6.53
N THR A 74 3.29 6.65 -7.75
CA THR A 74 2.89 5.98 -8.99
C THR A 74 4.06 5.20 -9.56
N LEU A 75 3.82 3.93 -9.90
CA LEU A 75 4.77 3.07 -10.59
C LEU A 75 4.24 2.77 -11.99
N ASP A 76 4.91 3.29 -13.02
CA ASP A 76 4.58 3.04 -14.42
C ASP A 76 5.65 2.17 -15.09
N GLY A 77 5.23 1.26 -15.97
CA GLY A 77 6.11 0.38 -16.76
C GLY A 77 6.63 -0.87 -16.05
N THR A 78 6.52 -0.97 -14.72
CA THR A 78 7.06 -2.11 -13.94
C THR A 78 6.44 -3.46 -14.34
N TYR A 79 5.16 -3.50 -14.70
CA TYR A 79 4.48 -4.71 -15.16
C TYR A 79 5.12 -5.32 -16.42
N LYS A 80 5.77 -4.49 -17.27
CA LYS A 80 6.47 -4.93 -18.48
C LYS A 80 7.74 -5.74 -18.17
N MET A 81 8.28 -5.60 -16.96
CA MET A 81 9.47 -6.35 -16.53
C MET A 81 9.15 -7.81 -16.20
N PHE A 82 7.92 -8.12 -15.77
CA PHE A 82 7.60 -9.43 -15.21
C PHE A 82 6.23 -9.96 -15.64
N GLU A 83 5.14 -9.28 -15.26
CA GLU A 83 3.76 -9.73 -15.49
C GLU A 83 3.44 -9.88 -16.99
N ALA A 84 3.87 -8.94 -17.83
CA ALA A 84 3.65 -8.97 -19.28
C ALA A 84 4.39 -10.11 -20.02
N ASN A 85 5.32 -10.79 -19.33
CA ASN A 85 6.19 -11.81 -19.92
C ASN A 85 5.91 -13.22 -19.38
N GLY A 86 4.76 -13.44 -18.76
CA GLY A 86 4.42 -14.73 -18.14
C GLY A 86 5.37 -15.07 -17.00
N ASN A 87 5.62 -14.10 -16.10
CA ASN A 87 6.53 -14.23 -14.95
C ASN A 87 8.01 -14.49 -15.31
N ARG A 88 8.42 -14.14 -16.53
CA ARG A 88 9.84 -14.15 -16.93
C ARG A 88 10.39 -12.74 -16.88
N MET A 89 11.50 -12.55 -16.20
CA MET A 89 12.12 -11.24 -16.06
C MET A 89 12.69 -10.78 -17.41
N LYS A 90 12.34 -9.55 -17.82
CA LYS A 90 12.95 -8.88 -18.98
C LYS A 90 13.28 -7.43 -18.65
N PRO A 91 14.30 -6.85 -19.30
CA PRO A 91 14.56 -5.42 -19.22
C PRO A 91 13.35 -4.62 -19.70
N ALA A 92 12.99 -3.57 -18.97
CA ALA A 92 12.00 -2.58 -19.38
C ALA A 92 12.32 -1.24 -18.71
N HIS A 93 11.80 -0.15 -19.29
CA HIS A 93 11.81 1.16 -18.64
C HIS A 93 10.63 1.27 -17.67
N ALA A 94 10.90 1.81 -16.49
CA ALA A 94 9.90 2.14 -15.49
C ALA A 94 10.10 3.56 -14.98
N THR A 95 9.00 4.22 -14.64
CA THR A 95 8.98 5.57 -14.08
C THR A 95 8.37 5.51 -12.70
N VAL A 96 8.99 6.21 -11.75
CA VAL A 96 8.47 6.40 -10.39
C VAL A 96 8.12 7.87 -10.23
N THR A 97 6.87 8.15 -9.94
CA THR A 97 6.39 9.51 -9.67
C THR A 97 5.99 9.61 -8.21
N ILE A 98 6.62 10.51 -7.46
CA ILE A 98 6.28 10.81 -6.07
C ILE A 98 5.44 12.09 -6.08
N SER A 99 4.20 11.98 -5.62
CA SER A 99 3.26 13.10 -5.59
C SER A 99 3.37 13.90 -4.30
N LYS A 100 2.63 15.02 -4.23
CA LYS A 100 2.49 15.76 -2.98
C LYS A 100 1.81 14.88 -1.91
N PRO A 101 2.23 15.00 -0.64
CA PRO A 101 1.55 14.30 0.44
C PRO A 101 0.11 14.79 0.58
N ILE A 102 -0.77 13.88 0.95
CA ILE A 102 -2.14 14.14 1.39
C ILE A 102 -2.10 14.11 2.92
N THR A 103 -2.26 15.28 3.53
CA THR A 103 -2.16 15.47 4.97
C THR A 103 -3.45 15.04 5.68
N PRO A 104 -3.40 14.77 7.01
CA PRO A 104 -4.61 14.51 7.79
C PRO A 104 -5.69 15.58 7.64
N GLU A 105 -5.28 16.83 7.49
CA GLU A 105 -6.18 17.96 7.27
C GLU A 105 -6.88 17.88 5.91
N ASP A 106 -6.17 17.42 4.87
CA ASP A 106 -6.73 17.28 3.52
C ASP A 106 -7.84 16.23 3.48
N TYR A 107 -7.65 15.09 4.13
CA TYR A 107 -8.62 13.99 4.11
C TYR A 107 -9.60 13.98 5.30
N ALA A 108 -9.49 14.91 6.25
CA ALA A 108 -10.37 14.96 7.43
C ALA A 108 -11.86 15.06 7.09
N ASN A 109 -12.18 15.69 5.96
CA ASN A 109 -13.56 15.88 5.50
C ASN A 109 -13.93 14.96 4.33
N MET A 110 -13.04 14.06 3.92
CA MET A 110 -13.29 13.14 2.81
C MET A 110 -13.98 11.87 3.32
N ASP A 111 -14.92 11.34 2.54
CA ASP A 111 -15.36 9.96 2.74
C ASP A 111 -14.19 9.02 2.37
N ILE A 112 -14.08 7.87 3.03
CA ILE A 112 -13.12 6.83 2.66
C ILE A 112 -13.29 6.40 1.20
N LYS A 113 -14.51 6.47 0.65
CA LYS A 113 -14.78 6.24 -0.77
C LYS A 113 -14.13 7.26 -1.70
N GLU A 114 -13.82 8.46 -1.24
CA GLU A 114 -13.13 9.48 -2.02
C GLU A 114 -11.60 9.28 -1.97
N LEU A 115 -11.12 8.47 -1.03
CA LEU A 115 -9.73 8.05 -0.93
C LEU A 115 -9.42 6.79 -1.75
N THR A 116 -10.44 6.02 -2.11
CA THR A 116 -10.33 4.81 -2.97
C THR A 116 -10.54 5.16 -4.44
#